data_AF-A0A7J9G7N0-F1
#
_entry.id   AF-A0A7J9G7N0-F1
#
_cell.length_a   1.000
_cell.length_b   1.000
_cell.length_c   1.000
_cell.angle_alpha   90.00
_cell.angle_beta   90.00
_cell.angle_gamma   90.00
#
_symmetry.space_group_name_H-M   'P 1'
#
loop_
_entity.id
_entity.type
_entity.pdbx_description
1 polymer ?
#
loop_
_entity_poly.entity_id
_entity_poly.type
_entity_poly.pdbx_seq_one_letter_code
_entity_poly.pdbx_strand_id
1 'polypeptide(L)'
;MANTGFCAFCCRRKWVKRDWAIATVAITVIIAAVIIAAVIIAILFFTVFSDSRNRKTSSPTFAPPSVGDFVPLTLLQSAKATGAFCLDGSLPGYHFQKGFGSGSSNWLLHIENGTELFFRGQLIWEAMMNELLSLGLSKAKEALLTGCSAGGLATFIHCDDFRDQLPKDATVKCLADAGYFLDEPDILGNRTMLAFYRDVLQLQGVAKSLQQDCVGRMEPVKAGYRDAMLKALSMFQRNEEGGMFINSCFSHCQTSYSAWHSPNSPRINNKTMAESVGDWYFNRKEAKLIDCPYPCNPTCNNDDY
;
A
#
# COMPACT_ATOMS: atom_id res chain seq x y z
N MET A 1 39.51 51.78 4.67
CA MET A 1 39.87 51.55 6.09
C MET A 1 40.78 50.35 6.16
N ALA A 2 41.83 50.47 6.97
CA ALA A 2 43.05 49.69 6.91
C ALA A 2 42.87 48.21 7.23
N ASN A 3 43.67 47.40 6.52
CA ASN A 3 43.89 45.98 6.71
C ASN A 3 45.02 45.83 7.76
N THR A 4 44.74 45.22 8.91
CA THR A 4 45.75 44.90 9.92
C THR A 4 45.48 43.53 10.51
N GLY A 5 46.46 42.63 10.37
CA GLY A 5 46.68 41.57 11.34
C GLY A 5 46.56 40.14 10.83
N PHE A 6 47.50 39.69 10.00
CA PHE A 6 47.93 38.28 10.05
C PHE A 6 49.46 38.23 9.88
N CYS A 7 50.16 38.52 10.96
CA CYS A 7 51.56 38.19 11.12
C CYS A 7 51.64 37.14 12.22
N ALA A 8 51.66 35.86 11.83
CA ALA A 8 51.86 34.75 12.75
C ALA A 8 52.91 33.78 12.20
N PHE A 9 54.15 34.13 12.50
CA PHE A 9 55.17 33.22 13.03
C PHE A 9 55.40 31.88 12.29
N CYS A 10 56.18 31.95 11.22
CA CYS A 10 57.05 30.84 10.81
C CYS A 10 58.33 30.85 11.67
N CYS A 11 58.25 30.49 12.96
CA CYS A 11 59.43 30.28 13.79
C CYS A 11 59.77 28.79 13.87
N ARG A 12 60.80 28.37 13.15
CA ARG A 12 61.53 27.13 13.49
C ARG A 12 62.26 27.36 14.82
N ARG A 13 61.59 27.06 15.94
CA ARG A 13 62.20 27.02 17.27
C ARG A 13 63.26 25.92 17.26
N LYS A 14 64.55 26.28 17.43
CA LYS A 14 65.64 25.31 17.61
C LYS A 14 65.45 24.63 18.96
N TRP A 15 65.14 23.34 18.94
CA TRP A 15 64.94 22.52 20.14
C TRP A 15 66.27 22.34 20.87
N VAL A 16 66.31 22.67 22.16
CA VAL A 16 67.48 22.44 23.02
C VAL A 16 67.43 20.98 23.51
N LYS A 17 68.55 20.38 23.92
CA LYS A 17 68.62 18.96 24.35
C LYS A 17 67.52 18.55 25.35
N ARG A 18 67.12 19.47 26.25
CA ARG A 18 66.04 19.25 27.21
C ARG A 18 64.67 19.10 26.54
N ASP A 19 64.40 19.87 25.48
CA ASP A 19 63.13 19.79 24.76
C ASP A 19 63.02 18.44 24.02
N TRP A 20 64.12 17.96 23.42
CA TRP A 20 64.19 16.62 22.80
C TRP A 20 63.96 15.49 23.79
N ALA A 21 64.49 15.62 25.01
CA ALA A 21 64.25 14.65 26.09
C ALA A 21 62.77 14.60 26.50
N ILE A 22 62.11 15.76 26.66
CA ILE A 22 60.69 15.84 27.00
C ILE A 22 59.82 15.24 25.89
N ALA A 23 60.10 15.56 24.62
CA ALA A 23 59.36 14.98 23.49
C ALA A 23 59.54 13.47 23.41
N THR A 24 60.75 12.97 23.67
CA THR A 24 61.03 11.53 23.65
C THR A 24 60.26 10.80 24.74
N VAL A 25 60.23 11.35 25.97
CA VAL A 25 59.43 10.78 27.08
C VAL A 25 57.93 10.84 26.79
N ALA A 26 57.44 11.94 26.22
CA ALA A 26 56.02 12.06 25.85
C ALA A 26 55.63 11.03 24.77
N ILE A 27 56.48 10.87 23.74
CA ILE A 27 56.26 9.90 22.66
C ILE A 27 56.30 8.46 23.20
N THR A 28 57.24 8.12 24.09
CA THR A 28 57.30 6.77 24.66
C THR A 28 56.08 6.46 25.52
N VAL A 29 55.56 7.42 26.28
CA VAL A 29 54.31 7.26 27.06
C VAL A 29 53.11 7.08 26.14
N ILE A 30 52.99 7.85 25.06
CA ILE A 30 51.89 7.71 24.10
C ILE A 30 51.96 6.35 23.40
N ILE A 31 53.14 5.91 22.96
CA ILE A 31 53.32 4.60 22.32
C ILE A 31 52.96 3.48 23.31
N ALA A 32 53.39 3.56 24.57
CA ALA A 32 53.03 2.59 25.59
C ALA A 32 51.52 2.53 25.82
N ALA A 33 50.84 3.68 25.90
CA ALA A 33 49.38 3.74 26.05
C ALA A 33 48.64 3.11 24.86
N VAL A 34 49.10 3.36 23.63
CA VAL A 34 48.52 2.77 22.42
C VAL A 34 48.72 1.25 22.38
N ILE A 35 49.89 0.76 22.77
CA ILE A 35 50.16 -0.69 22.86
C ILE A 35 49.26 -1.34 23.91
N ILE A 36 49.09 -0.72 25.08
CA ILE A 36 48.20 -1.23 26.13
C ILE A 36 46.75 -1.28 25.65
N ALA A 37 46.27 -0.23 24.98
CA ALA A 37 44.92 -0.20 24.42
C ALA A 37 44.72 -1.30 23.35
N ALA A 38 45.69 -1.50 22.47
CA ALA A 38 45.65 -2.56 21.46
C ALA A 38 45.62 -3.96 22.08
N VAL A 39 46.38 -4.19 23.15
CA VAL A 39 46.36 -5.46 23.90
C VAL A 39 45.02 -5.68 24.59
N ILE A 40 44.43 -4.65 25.20
CA ILE A 40 43.09 -4.74 25.82
C ILE A 40 42.03 -5.06 24.76
N ILE A 41 42.07 -4.40 23.61
CA ILE A 41 41.17 -4.66 22.48
C ILE A 41 41.34 -6.09 21.97
N ALA A 42 42.59 -6.58 21.83
CA ALA A 42 42.86 -7.95 21.43
C ALA A 42 42.33 -8.96 22.47
N ILE A 43 42.51 -8.71 23.77
CA ILE A 43 41.98 -9.57 24.84
C ILE A 43 40.45 -9.57 24.80
N LEU A 44 39.79 -8.42 24.65
CA LEU A 44 38.33 -8.33 24.51
C LEU A 44 37.84 -9.04 23.25
N PHE A 45 38.56 -8.93 22.13
CA PHE A 45 38.25 -9.66 20.91
C PHE A 45 38.42 -11.16 21.12
N PHE A 46 39.47 -11.61 21.82
CA PHE A 46 39.65 -13.02 22.16
C PHE A 46 38.62 -13.52 23.18
N THR A 47 38.21 -12.75 24.20
CA THR A 47 37.16 -13.22 25.13
C THR A 47 35.79 -13.29 24.46
N VAL A 48 35.48 -12.35 23.55
CA VAL A 48 34.22 -12.34 22.78
C VAL A 48 34.21 -13.41 21.68
N PHE A 49 35.32 -13.62 20.97
CA PHE A 49 35.37 -14.55 19.82
C PHE A 49 35.94 -15.94 20.15
N SER A 50 36.56 -16.17 21.31
CA SER A 50 37.05 -17.50 21.71
C SER A 50 35.93 -18.38 22.29
N ASP A 51 34.80 -17.81 22.72
CA ASP A 51 33.61 -18.58 23.08
C ASP A 51 33.00 -19.33 21.87
N SER A 52 33.32 -18.88 20.64
CA SER A 52 32.86 -19.55 19.42
C SER A 52 33.67 -20.80 19.05
N ARG A 53 34.92 -20.96 19.51
CA ARG A 53 35.85 -21.97 18.97
C ARG A 53 36.14 -23.18 19.84
N ASN A 54 35.61 -23.26 21.07
CA ASN A 54 35.88 -24.40 21.97
C ASN A 54 34.66 -25.08 22.58
N ARG A 55 33.46 -24.86 22.03
CA ARG A 55 32.35 -25.80 22.27
C ARG A 55 32.58 -27.03 21.39
N LYS A 56 33.26 -28.04 21.93
CA LYS A 56 33.06 -29.42 21.47
C LYS A 56 31.58 -29.70 21.62
N THR A 57 30.84 -29.58 20.52
CA THR A 57 29.47 -30.05 20.41
C THR A 57 29.52 -31.57 20.47
N SER A 58 29.39 -32.11 21.68
CA SER A 58 28.46 -33.22 21.83
C SER A 58 27.10 -32.62 21.47
N SER A 59 26.73 -32.67 20.18
CA SER A 59 25.37 -32.34 19.78
C SER A 59 24.47 -33.25 20.62
N PRO A 60 23.63 -32.74 21.53
CA PRO A 60 22.44 -33.50 21.86
C PRO A 60 21.71 -33.60 20.52
N THR A 61 21.40 -34.81 20.10
CA THR A 61 20.50 -35.04 18.98
C THR A 61 19.22 -34.28 19.32
N PHE A 62 19.07 -33.05 18.81
CA PHE A 62 17.86 -32.28 19.01
C PHE A 62 16.85 -32.96 18.12
N ALA A 63 16.04 -33.84 18.72
CA ALA A 63 14.83 -34.30 18.09
C ALA A 63 14.06 -33.05 17.64
N PRO A 64 13.46 -33.03 16.44
CA PRO A 64 12.58 -31.93 16.07
C PRO A 64 11.57 -31.73 17.22
N PRO A 65 11.34 -30.49 17.68
CA PRO A 65 10.45 -30.24 18.80
C PRO A 65 9.13 -30.93 18.50
N SER A 66 8.71 -31.77 19.45
CA SER A 66 7.41 -32.42 19.35
C SER A 66 6.34 -31.33 19.44
N VAL A 67 5.14 -31.57 18.91
CA VAL A 67 4.03 -30.59 18.96
C VAL A 67 3.73 -30.13 20.41
N GLY A 68 4.15 -30.91 21.42
CA GLY A 68 4.03 -30.57 22.85
C GLY A 68 5.06 -29.58 23.40
N ASP A 69 6.10 -29.21 22.64
CA ASP A 69 7.16 -28.29 23.09
C ASP A 69 6.88 -26.82 22.74
N PHE A 70 5.85 -26.55 21.93
CA PHE A 70 5.43 -25.19 21.57
C PHE A 70 4.56 -24.57 22.66
N VAL A 71 4.79 -23.29 22.96
CA VAL A 71 3.86 -22.50 23.76
C VAL A 71 2.57 -22.34 22.96
N PRO A 72 1.39 -22.71 23.47
CA PRO A 72 0.14 -22.64 22.71
C PRO A 72 -0.28 -21.18 22.43
N LEU A 73 -0.93 -20.98 21.28
CA LEU A 73 -1.54 -19.69 20.92
C LEU A 73 -2.78 -19.44 21.79
N THR A 74 -2.84 -18.27 22.42
CA THR A 74 -4.00 -17.79 23.17
C THR A 74 -4.65 -16.63 22.42
N LEU A 75 -5.92 -16.80 22.02
CA LEU A 75 -6.68 -15.73 21.35
C LEU A 75 -7.18 -14.69 22.37
N LEU A 76 -7.01 -13.42 22.04
CA LEU A 76 -7.43 -12.30 22.88
C LEU A 76 -8.92 -12.01 22.71
N GLN A 77 -9.77 -12.72 23.45
CA GLN A 77 -11.23 -12.61 23.33
C GLN A 77 -11.78 -11.20 23.59
N SER A 78 -11.15 -10.44 24.50
CA SER A 78 -11.53 -9.07 24.80
C SER A 78 -11.35 -8.11 23.61
N ALA A 79 -10.53 -8.47 22.61
CA ALA A 79 -10.32 -7.68 21.40
C ALA A 79 -11.61 -7.49 20.59
N LYS A 80 -12.58 -8.40 20.73
CA LYS A 80 -13.90 -8.29 20.07
C LYS A 80 -14.67 -7.05 20.52
N ALA A 81 -14.59 -6.69 21.81
CA ALA A 81 -15.28 -5.52 22.36
C ALA A 81 -14.70 -4.20 21.83
N THR A 82 -13.44 -4.20 21.37
CA THR A 82 -12.74 -3.03 20.83
C THR A 82 -12.63 -3.06 19.30
N GLY A 83 -13.19 -4.08 18.63
CA GLY A 83 -13.13 -4.21 17.17
C GLY A 83 -11.74 -4.53 16.61
N ALA A 84 -10.82 -5.08 17.41
CA ALA A 84 -9.46 -5.37 16.97
C ALA A 84 -9.38 -6.79 16.37
N PHE A 85 -9.10 -6.86 15.07
CA PHE A 85 -9.00 -8.10 14.29
C PHE A 85 -7.73 -8.12 13.43
N CYS A 86 -7.29 -9.32 13.06
CA CYS A 86 -6.30 -9.54 12.01
C CYS A 86 -6.88 -9.19 10.63
N LEU A 87 -6.03 -9.13 9.60
CA LEU A 87 -6.44 -8.80 8.23
C LEU A 87 -7.42 -9.81 7.61
N ASP A 88 -7.41 -11.05 8.10
CA ASP A 88 -8.35 -12.11 7.71
C ASP A 88 -9.64 -12.11 8.56
N GLY A 89 -9.80 -11.15 9.48
CA GLY A 89 -10.93 -11.06 10.39
C GLY A 89 -10.84 -11.97 11.60
N SER A 90 -9.75 -12.72 11.80
CA SER A 90 -9.55 -13.53 13.01
C SER A 90 -9.26 -12.63 14.23
N LEU A 91 -9.43 -13.17 15.44
CA LEU A 91 -8.98 -12.47 16.65
C LEU A 91 -7.44 -12.46 16.71
N PRO A 92 -6.82 -11.37 17.21
CA PRO A 92 -5.40 -11.37 17.52
C PRO A 92 -5.11 -12.35 18.67
N GLY A 93 -3.88 -12.85 18.75
CA GLY A 93 -3.46 -13.78 19.79
C GLY A 93 -2.01 -13.60 20.22
N TYR A 94 -1.63 -14.29 21.29
CA TYR A 94 -0.28 -14.27 21.85
C TYR A 94 0.12 -15.66 22.36
N HIS A 95 1.42 -15.92 22.37
CA HIS A 95 2.00 -17.07 23.06
C HIS A 95 2.48 -16.63 24.44
N PHE A 96 2.09 -17.36 25.50
CA PHE A 96 2.45 -16.99 26.87
C PHE A 96 3.06 -18.16 27.65
N GLN A 97 4.25 -17.92 28.20
CA GLN A 97 4.91 -18.82 29.13
C GLN A 97 5.26 -18.06 30.41
N LYS A 98 4.86 -18.61 31.56
CA LYS A 98 5.10 -17.99 32.86
C LYS A 98 6.58 -18.08 33.24
N GLY A 99 7.16 -16.95 33.66
CA GLY A 99 8.53 -16.90 34.20
C GLY A 99 8.65 -17.67 35.52
N PHE A 100 9.86 -18.14 35.82
CA PHE A 100 10.18 -18.93 37.02
C PHE A 100 11.37 -18.35 37.80
N GLY A 101 11.49 -18.72 39.07
CA GLY A 101 12.58 -18.28 39.95
C GLY A 101 12.70 -16.76 40.05
N SER A 102 13.92 -16.24 39.93
CA SER A 102 14.23 -14.80 39.91
C SER A 102 13.66 -14.06 38.69
N GLY A 103 13.21 -14.79 37.66
CA GLY A 103 12.55 -14.25 36.47
C GLY A 103 11.02 -14.18 36.56
N SER A 104 10.41 -14.62 37.65
CA SER A 104 8.93 -14.70 37.78
C SER A 104 8.20 -13.35 37.74
N SER A 105 8.90 -12.24 38.02
CA SER A 105 8.40 -10.87 37.92
C SER A 105 8.92 -10.10 36.70
N ASN A 106 9.69 -10.74 35.82
CA ASN A 106 10.28 -10.11 34.64
C ASN A 106 9.46 -10.47 33.40
N TRP A 107 9.24 -9.49 32.52
CA TRP A 107 8.43 -9.65 31.32
C TRP A 107 9.29 -9.44 30.07
N LEU A 108 9.15 -10.36 29.10
CA LEU A 108 9.67 -10.22 27.75
C LEU A 108 8.49 -10.22 26.80
N LEU A 109 8.26 -9.08 26.14
CA LEU A 109 7.26 -8.97 25.08
C LEU A 109 7.98 -9.04 23.73
N HIS A 110 7.75 -10.11 22.99
CA HIS A 110 8.25 -10.28 21.64
C HIS A 110 7.11 -10.06 20.66
N ILE A 111 7.23 -9.03 19.81
CA ILE A 111 6.28 -8.75 18.74
C ILE A 111 6.85 -9.40 17.48
N GLU A 112 6.17 -10.46 17.01
CA GLU A 112 6.51 -11.07 15.74
C GLU A 112 6.18 -10.08 14.62
N ASN A 113 7.16 -9.86 13.73
CA ASN A 113 6.88 -9.19 12.47
C ASN A 113 6.32 -10.25 11.51
N GLY A 114 5.02 -10.22 11.23
CA GLY A 114 4.43 -11.03 10.17
C GLY A 114 5.03 -10.58 8.84
N THR A 115 5.94 -11.37 8.26
CA THR A 115 6.83 -10.88 7.20
C THR A 115 6.20 -10.76 5.81
N GLU A 116 4.96 -11.17 5.56
CA GLU A 116 4.39 -11.06 4.21
C GLU A 116 2.92 -10.65 4.20
N LEU A 117 2.67 -9.45 3.68
CA LEU A 117 1.39 -9.09 3.07
C LEU A 117 1.36 -9.71 1.67
N PHE A 118 0.41 -10.60 1.42
CA PHE A 118 0.24 -11.23 0.11
C PHE A 118 -0.71 -10.42 -0.79
N PHE A 119 -0.14 -9.58 -1.65
CA PHE A 119 -0.89 -8.86 -2.68
C PHE A 119 -1.18 -9.79 -3.88
N ARG A 120 -2.30 -10.50 -3.82
CA ARG A 120 -2.67 -11.55 -4.79
C ARG A 120 -3.82 -11.16 -5.70
N GLY A 121 -4.16 -9.88 -5.84
CA GLY A 121 -5.31 -9.42 -6.65
C GLY A 121 -5.32 -10.00 -8.07
N GLN A 122 -4.20 -9.89 -8.80
CA GLN A 122 -4.05 -10.47 -10.13
C GLN A 122 -4.15 -12.00 -10.13
N LEU A 123 -3.54 -12.69 -9.16
CA LEU A 123 -3.60 -14.15 -9.07
C LEU A 123 -5.02 -14.65 -8.75
N ILE A 124 -5.76 -13.91 -7.92
CA ILE A 124 -7.16 -14.17 -7.60
C ILE A 124 -8.01 -13.97 -8.85
N TRP A 125 -7.79 -12.88 -9.60
CA TRP A 125 -8.45 -12.63 -10.89
C TRP A 125 -8.25 -13.80 -11.85
N GLU A 126 -7.01 -14.22 -12.08
CA GLU A 126 -6.69 -15.33 -12.98
C GLU A 126 -7.32 -16.65 -12.53
N ALA A 127 -7.26 -16.97 -11.24
CA ALA A 127 -7.90 -18.18 -10.69
C ALA A 127 -9.42 -18.16 -10.89
N MET A 128 -10.07 -17.03 -10.57
CA MET A 128 -11.52 -16.88 -10.74
C MET A 128 -11.92 -16.95 -12.21
N MET A 129 -11.21 -16.26 -13.10
CA MET A 129 -11.53 -16.26 -14.53
C MET A 129 -11.40 -17.67 -15.13
N ASN A 130 -10.33 -18.40 -14.81
CA ASN A 130 -10.15 -19.78 -15.26
C ASN A 130 -11.31 -20.68 -14.81
N GLU A 131 -11.74 -20.55 -13.55
CA GLU A 131 -12.88 -21.32 -13.03
C GLU A 131 -14.19 -20.93 -13.73
N LEU A 132 -14.53 -19.64 -13.81
CA LEU A 132 -15.77 -19.16 -14.42
C LEU A 132 -15.85 -19.51 -15.91
N LEU A 133 -14.75 -19.42 -16.66
CA LEU A 133 -14.67 -19.85 -18.05
C LEU A 133 -14.99 -21.34 -18.19
N SER A 134 -14.49 -22.18 -17.29
CA SER A 134 -14.77 -23.62 -17.27
C SER A 134 -16.24 -23.93 -16.93
N LEU A 135 -16.88 -23.11 -16.09
CA LEU A 135 -18.28 -23.26 -15.71
C LEU A 135 -19.27 -22.79 -16.77
N GLY A 136 -18.79 -22.11 -17.83
CA GLY A 136 -19.61 -21.74 -18.98
C GLY A 136 -19.51 -20.28 -19.40
N LEU A 137 -18.74 -19.44 -18.68
CA LEU A 137 -18.51 -18.05 -19.11
C LEU A 137 -17.88 -17.99 -20.51
N SER A 138 -17.06 -18.99 -20.88
CA SER A 138 -16.48 -19.15 -22.22
C SER A 138 -17.51 -19.29 -23.36
N LYS A 139 -18.78 -19.53 -23.03
CA LYS A 139 -19.91 -19.67 -23.97
C LYS A 139 -20.96 -18.57 -23.79
N ALA A 140 -20.69 -17.58 -22.94
CA ALA A 140 -21.63 -16.49 -22.68
C ALA A 140 -21.87 -15.67 -23.95
N LYS A 141 -23.13 -15.33 -24.20
CA LYS A 141 -23.53 -14.39 -25.27
C LYS A 141 -23.52 -12.94 -24.81
N GLU A 142 -23.63 -12.75 -23.51
CA GLU A 142 -23.77 -11.46 -22.85
C GLU A 142 -23.00 -11.53 -21.53
N ALA A 143 -22.14 -10.54 -21.27
CA ALA A 143 -21.35 -10.46 -20.05
C ALA A 143 -21.15 -9.00 -19.63
N LEU A 144 -21.36 -8.72 -18.35
CA LEU A 144 -21.09 -7.42 -17.73
C LEU A 144 -20.06 -7.60 -16.61
N LEU A 145 -18.90 -6.97 -16.75
CA LEU A 145 -17.94 -6.83 -15.64
C LEU A 145 -18.27 -5.56 -14.87
N THR A 146 -18.37 -5.64 -13.55
CA THR A 146 -18.67 -4.47 -12.72
C THR A 146 -17.98 -4.54 -11.37
N GLY A 147 -17.74 -3.39 -10.77
CA GLY A 147 -17.22 -3.27 -9.42
C GLY A 147 -17.36 -1.84 -8.90
N CYS A 148 -17.35 -1.72 -7.57
CA CYS A 148 -17.34 -0.42 -6.90
C CYS A 148 -15.96 -0.08 -6.34
N SER A 149 -15.58 1.21 -6.34
CA SER A 149 -14.43 1.73 -5.59
C SER A 149 -13.14 1.12 -6.13
N ALA A 150 -12.36 0.46 -5.28
CA ALA A 150 -11.23 -0.35 -5.72
C ALA A 150 -11.64 -1.41 -6.78
N GLY A 151 -12.82 -2.01 -6.67
CA GLY A 151 -13.38 -2.92 -7.68
C GLY A 151 -13.81 -2.23 -8.97
N GLY A 152 -14.19 -0.94 -8.90
CA GLY A 152 -14.48 -0.13 -10.08
C GLY A 152 -13.20 0.21 -10.83
N LEU A 153 -12.13 0.54 -10.10
CA LEU A 153 -10.79 0.69 -10.67
C LEU A 153 -10.29 -0.63 -11.27
N ALA A 154 -10.47 -1.75 -10.57
CA ALA A 154 -10.15 -3.08 -11.09
C ALA A 154 -10.94 -3.39 -12.38
N THR A 155 -12.19 -2.96 -12.48
CA THR A 155 -12.99 -3.10 -13.71
C THR A 155 -12.35 -2.34 -14.87
N PHE A 156 -11.85 -1.11 -14.67
CA PHE A 156 -11.09 -0.41 -15.71
C PHE A 156 -9.82 -1.16 -16.12
N ILE A 157 -9.09 -1.74 -15.16
CA ILE A 157 -7.83 -2.45 -15.39
C ILE A 157 -8.07 -3.76 -16.17
N HIS A 158 -9.14 -4.49 -15.86
CA HIS A 158 -9.37 -5.84 -16.38
C HIS A 158 -10.36 -5.93 -17.55
N CYS A 159 -11.05 -4.84 -17.92
CA CYS A 159 -12.12 -4.90 -18.92
C CYS A 159 -11.67 -5.46 -20.28
N ASP A 160 -10.52 -5.02 -20.79
CA ASP A 160 -10.01 -5.46 -22.08
C ASP A 160 -9.62 -6.95 -22.06
N ASP A 161 -8.92 -7.38 -21.00
CA ASP A 161 -8.58 -8.80 -20.77
C ASP A 161 -9.84 -9.67 -20.63
N PHE A 162 -10.84 -9.19 -19.88
CA PHE A 162 -12.13 -9.86 -19.76
C PHE A 162 -12.81 -10.04 -21.12
N ARG A 163 -12.85 -8.98 -21.95
CA ARG A 163 -13.41 -9.03 -23.31
C ARG A 163 -12.70 -10.05 -24.20
N ASP A 164 -11.39 -10.15 -24.09
CA ASP A 164 -10.57 -11.02 -24.95
C ASP A 164 -10.71 -12.50 -24.60
N GLN A 165 -11.08 -12.83 -23.37
CA GLN A 165 -11.33 -14.20 -22.92
C GLN A 165 -12.72 -14.73 -23.34
N LEU A 166 -13.60 -13.87 -23.84
CA LEU A 166 -14.98 -14.20 -24.23
C LEU A 166 -15.13 -14.40 -25.75
N PRO A 167 -16.18 -15.10 -26.22
CA PRO A 167 -16.46 -15.26 -27.65
C PRO A 167 -16.49 -13.93 -28.40
N LYS A 168 -16.04 -13.93 -29.66
CA LYS A 168 -15.98 -12.70 -30.46
C LYS A 168 -17.37 -12.15 -30.78
N ASP A 169 -18.39 -13.00 -30.87
CA ASP A 169 -19.80 -12.64 -31.05
C ASP A 169 -20.54 -12.32 -29.74
N ALA A 170 -19.90 -12.47 -28.58
CA ALA A 170 -20.49 -12.10 -27.29
C ALA A 170 -20.53 -10.57 -27.13
N THR A 171 -21.64 -10.07 -26.58
CA THR A 171 -21.75 -8.70 -26.10
C THR A 171 -21.08 -8.61 -24.73
N VAL A 172 -19.98 -7.88 -24.65
CA VAL A 172 -19.25 -7.69 -23.40
C VAL A 172 -19.17 -6.20 -23.10
N LYS A 173 -19.57 -5.82 -21.89
CA LYS A 173 -19.52 -4.43 -21.41
C LYS A 173 -18.95 -4.39 -20.00
N CYS A 174 -18.43 -3.23 -19.61
CA CYS A 174 -17.86 -3.03 -18.28
C CYS A 174 -18.40 -1.76 -17.63
N LEU A 175 -18.76 -1.84 -16.35
CA LEU A 175 -19.29 -0.73 -15.56
C LEU A 175 -18.39 -0.50 -14.34
N ALA A 176 -17.65 0.60 -14.33
CA ALA A 176 -16.88 1.02 -13.17
C ALA A 176 -17.68 2.01 -12.33
N ASP A 177 -18.10 1.61 -11.13
CA ASP A 177 -18.78 2.47 -10.17
C ASP A 177 -17.79 3.03 -9.14
N ALA A 178 -17.85 4.34 -8.89
CA ALA A 178 -16.96 5.05 -7.96
C ALA A 178 -15.46 4.70 -8.10
N GLY A 179 -15.03 4.25 -9.29
CA GLY A 179 -13.69 3.72 -9.54
C GLY A 179 -12.73 4.71 -10.21
N TYR A 180 -13.20 5.94 -10.46
CA TYR A 180 -12.40 6.99 -11.07
C TYR A 180 -11.88 7.96 -10.01
N PHE A 181 -10.57 7.93 -9.77
CA PHE A 181 -9.91 8.72 -8.76
C PHE A 181 -9.02 9.76 -9.42
N LEU A 182 -9.12 11.01 -8.95
CA LEU A 182 -8.35 12.11 -9.51
C LEU A 182 -7.03 12.30 -8.78
N ASP A 183 -5.98 12.59 -9.55
CA ASP A 183 -4.75 13.18 -9.03
C ASP A 183 -4.88 14.72 -8.99
N GLU A 184 -5.69 15.20 -8.05
CA GLU A 184 -5.81 16.61 -7.72
C GLU A 184 -5.10 16.94 -6.39
N PRO A 185 -4.58 18.18 -6.23
CA PRO A 185 -4.09 18.63 -4.94
C PRO A 185 -5.20 18.59 -3.87
N ASP A 186 -4.86 18.11 -2.68
CA ASP A 186 -5.74 18.17 -1.51
C ASP A 186 -5.93 19.60 -1.00
N ILE A 187 -6.69 19.77 0.10
CA ILE A 187 -6.96 21.09 0.69
C ILE A 187 -5.69 21.83 1.16
N LEU A 188 -4.57 21.14 1.31
CA LEU A 188 -3.26 21.70 1.65
C LEU A 188 -2.37 21.92 0.41
N GLY A 189 -2.86 21.55 -0.78
CA GLY A 189 -2.13 21.65 -2.04
C GLY A 189 -1.22 20.46 -2.34
N ASN A 190 -1.30 19.36 -1.59
CA ASN A 190 -0.46 18.18 -1.78
C ASN A 190 -1.12 17.15 -2.70
N ARG A 191 -0.33 16.49 -3.57
CA ARG A 191 -0.79 15.40 -4.45
C ARG A 191 -0.79 14.05 -3.74
N THR A 192 -1.61 13.94 -2.71
CA THR A 192 -1.66 12.76 -1.85
C THR A 192 -2.14 11.50 -2.60
N MET A 193 -3.09 11.64 -3.53
CA MET A 193 -3.58 10.51 -4.35
C MET A 193 -2.53 9.97 -5.31
N LEU A 194 -1.67 10.81 -5.90
CA LEU A 194 -0.56 10.34 -6.75
C LEU A 194 0.43 9.49 -5.96
N ALA A 195 0.81 9.94 -4.77
CA ALA A 195 1.71 9.21 -3.90
C ALA A 195 1.09 7.86 -3.52
N PHE A 196 -0.17 7.88 -3.07
CA PHE A 196 -0.92 6.68 -2.72
C PHE A 196 -0.99 5.67 -3.88
N TYR A 197 -1.41 6.07 -5.08
CA TYR A 197 -1.51 5.14 -6.20
C TYR A 197 -0.16 4.64 -6.70
N ARG A 198 0.90 5.46 -6.65
CA ARG A 198 2.25 5.01 -6.98
C ARG A 198 2.68 3.87 -6.06
N ASP A 199 2.45 4.02 -4.76
CA ASP A 199 2.78 3.00 -3.76
C ASP A 199 1.94 1.73 -4.01
N VAL A 200 0.64 1.87 -4.29
CA VAL A 200 -0.24 0.73 -4.62
C VAL A 200 0.22 -0.01 -5.88
N LEU A 201 0.54 0.70 -6.97
CA LEU A 201 1.00 0.09 -8.22
C LEU A 201 2.32 -0.67 -8.03
N GLN A 202 3.24 -0.10 -7.28
CA GLN A 202 4.52 -0.73 -6.97
C GLN A 202 4.33 -1.97 -6.08
N LEU A 203 3.48 -1.84 -5.06
CA LEU A 203 3.22 -2.90 -4.08
C LEU A 203 2.45 -4.08 -4.68
N GLN A 204 1.49 -3.80 -5.57
CA GLN A 204 0.68 -4.84 -6.21
C GLN A 204 1.32 -5.46 -7.46
N GLY A 205 2.40 -4.86 -7.99
CA GLY A 205 3.09 -5.39 -9.18
C GLY A 205 2.26 -5.36 -10.47
N VAL A 206 1.20 -4.55 -10.52
CA VAL A 206 0.21 -4.50 -11.61
C VAL A 206 0.62 -3.62 -12.79
N ALA A 207 1.86 -3.12 -12.81
CA ALA A 207 2.35 -2.26 -13.89
C ALA A 207 2.24 -2.90 -15.30
N LYS A 208 2.30 -4.23 -15.38
CA LYS A 208 2.12 -4.99 -16.63
C LYS A 208 0.66 -5.06 -17.09
N SER A 209 -0.28 -4.89 -16.18
CA SER A 209 -1.72 -4.91 -16.46
C SER A 209 -2.24 -3.53 -16.91
N LEU A 210 -1.42 -2.48 -16.82
CA LEU A 210 -1.77 -1.15 -17.30
C LEU A 210 -1.48 -1.00 -18.80
N GLN A 211 -2.37 -0.32 -19.51
CA GLN A 211 -2.17 0.06 -20.90
C GLN A 211 -0.98 1.03 -21.00
N GLN A 212 0.07 0.63 -21.72
CA GLN A 212 1.34 1.36 -21.74
C GLN A 212 1.23 2.76 -22.37
N ASP A 213 0.32 2.94 -23.32
CA ASP A 213 0.04 4.24 -23.95
C ASP A 213 -0.61 5.25 -23.00
N CYS A 214 -1.27 4.77 -21.93
CA CYS A 214 -1.96 5.57 -20.94
C CYS A 214 -1.00 6.12 -19.87
N VAL A 215 0.04 5.35 -19.52
CA VAL A 215 1.02 5.70 -18.46
C VAL A 215 1.83 6.97 -18.78
N GLY A 216 1.95 7.33 -20.07
CA GLY A 216 2.75 8.48 -20.52
C GLY A 216 2.02 9.83 -20.60
N ARG A 217 0.71 9.92 -20.31
CA ARG A 217 -0.12 11.09 -20.69
C ARG A 217 -0.74 11.91 -19.54
N MET A 218 -0.23 11.82 -18.31
CA MET A 218 -0.82 12.56 -17.19
C MET A 218 -0.37 14.03 -17.15
N GLU A 219 -1.23 14.94 -17.60
CA GLU A 219 -1.06 16.39 -17.43
C GLU A 219 -1.66 16.87 -16.09
N PRO A 220 -0.99 17.78 -15.37
CA PRO A 220 -1.52 18.34 -14.12
C PRO A 220 -2.68 19.30 -14.40
N VAL A 221 -3.87 18.98 -13.88
CA VAL A 221 -5.03 19.89 -13.90
C VAL A 221 -5.03 20.78 -12.65
N LYS A 222 -5.52 22.02 -12.81
CA LYS A 222 -5.67 23.06 -11.77
C LYS A 222 -7.12 23.58 -11.81
N ALA A 223 -8.08 22.74 -11.44
CA ALA A 223 -9.49 23.12 -11.39
C ALA A 223 -10.12 22.58 -10.10
N GLY A 224 -11.28 23.09 -9.69
CA GLY A 224 -12.02 22.47 -8.57
C GLY A 224 -12.32 21.00 -8.87
N TYR A 225 -12.40 20.14 -7.85
CA TYR A 225 -12.46 18.67 -8.01
C TYR A 225 -13.47 18.19 -9.06
N ARG A 226 -14.67 18.79 -9.10
CA ARG A 226 -15.69 18.49 -10.13
C ARG A 226 -15.21 18.83 -11.54
N ASP A 227 -14.71 20.04 -11.75
CA ASP A 227 -14.27 20.51 -13.07
C ASP A 227 -13.06 19.71 -13.57
N ALA A 228 -12.16 19.34 -12.64
CA ALA A 228 -11.07 18.42 -12.91
C ALA A 228 -11.59 17.05 -13.36
N MET A 229 -12.60 16.50 -12.68
CA MET A 229 -13.25 15.23 -13.04
C MET A 229 -13.85 15.29 -14.45
N LEU A 230 -14.67 16.31 -14.72
CA LEU A 230 -15.35 16.45 -16.01
C LEU A 230 -14.35 16.67 -17.15
N LYS A 231 -13.27 17.43 -16.90
CA LYS A 231 -12.20 17.62 -17.87
C LYS A 231 -11.47 16.31 -18.16
N ALA A 232 -11.11 15.55 -17.12
CA ALA A 232 -10.42 14.28 -17.28
C ALA A 232 -11.28 13.24 -18.02
N LEU A 233 -12.60 13.28 -17.82
CA LEU A 233 -13.57 12.43 -18.50
C LEU A 233 -14.03 12.95 -19.87
N SER A 234 -13.55 14.10 -20.33
CA SER A 234 -14.03 14.74 -21.57
C SER A 234 -13.82 13.88 -22.83
N MET A 235 -12.75 13.06 -22.88
CA MET A 235 -12.54 12.11 -23.97
C MET A 235 -13.59 11.00 -23.96
N PHE A 236 -13.92 10.49 -22.77
CA PHE A 236 -14.93 9.45 -22.60
C PHE A 236 -16.35 9.99 -22.84
N GLN A 237 -16.58 11.27 -22.57
CA GLN A 237 -17.83 11.95 -22.89
C GLN A 237 -18.10 11.98 -24.41
N ARG A 238 -17.05 12.10 -25.25
CA ARG A 238 -17.17 12.10 -26.72
C ARG A 238 -17.27 10.70 -27.33
N ASN A 239 -17.03 9.65 -26.55
CA ASN A 239 -17.16 8.28 -27.03
C ASN A 239 -18.65 7.88 -27.09
N GLU A 240 -19.18 7.71 -28.29
CA GLU A 240 -20.58 7.33 -28.56
C GLU A 240 -20.94 5.92 -28.06
N GLU A 241 -19.96 5.02 -27.93
CA GLU A 241 -20.16 3.65 -27.44
C GLU A 241 -20.15 3.55 -25.91
N GLY A 242 -19.59 4.56 -25.22
CA GLY A 242 -19.48 4.59 -23.76
C GLY A 242 -20.72 5.19 -23.08
N GLY A 243 -20.92 4.90 -21.79
CA GLY A 243 -21.96 5.50 -20.95
C GLY A 243 -21.36 6.22 -19.73
N MET A 244 -21.97 7.31 -19.28
CA MET A 244 -21.55 8.09 -18.13
C MET A 244 -22.78 8.52 -17.31
N PHE A 245 -22.77 8.25 -16.00
CA PHE A 245 -23.79 8.69 -15.07
C PHE A 245 -23.11 9.35 -13.87
N ILE A 246 -23.10 10.69 -13.82
CA ILE A 246 -22.46 11.49 -12.78
C ILE A 246 -23.52 12.34 -12.11
N ASN A 247 -24.07 11.83 -11.00
CA ASN A 247 -24.97 12.63 -10.16
C ASN A 247 -24.18 13.53 -9.22
N SER A 248 -24.90 14.48 -8.62
CA SER A 248 -24.35 15.36 -7.61
C SER A 248 -24.78 14.94 -6.22
N CYS A 249 -24.50 13.68 -5.89
CA CYS A 249 -24.65 13.10 -4.56
C CYS A 249 -23.28 12.85 -3.93
N PHE A 250 -23.13 13.19 -2.66
CA PHE A 250 -21.97 12.83 -1.86
C PHE A 250 -22.18 11.40 -1.33
N SER A 251 -21.80 10.42 -2.14
CA SER A 251 -22.10 8.99 -1.91
C SER A 251 -21.00 8.10 -2.49
N HIS A 252 -20.99 6.83 -2.09
CA HIS A 252 -20.03 5.84 -2.55
C HIS A 252 -20.73 4.50 -2.83
N CYS A 253 -20.38 3.82 -3.93
CA CYS A 253 -20.99 2.55 -4.34
C CYS A 253 -22.50 2.58 -4.63
N GLN A 254 -22.89 3.28 -5.70
CA GLN A 254 -24.29 3.39 -6.10
C GLN A 254 -24.80 2.18 -6.89
N THR A 255 -23.95 1.22 -7.29
CA THR A 255 -24.38 -0.10 -7.79
C THR A 255 -24.84 -1.05 -6.68
N SER A 256 -24.89 -0.59 -5.43
CA SER A 256 -25.46 -1.34 -4.31
C SER A 256 -26.99 -1.37 -4.35
N TYR A 257 -27.61 -2.37 -3.73
CA TYR A 257 -29.05 -2.66 -3.85
C TYR A 257 -29.96 -1.44 -3.56
N SER A 258 -29.64 -0.63 -2.55
CA SER A 258 -30.44 0.53 -2.14
C SER A 258 -30.36 1.70 -3.13
N ALA A 259 -29.19 1.93 -3.73
CA ALA A 259 -28.93 3.05 -4.63
C ALA A 259 -29.12 2.68 -6.11
N TRP A 260 -29.04 1.41 -6.49
CA TRP A 260 -29.07 0.95 -7.87
C TRP A 260 -30.43 1.18 -8.55
N HIS A 261 -31.49 0.58 -8.01
CA HIS A 261 -32.83 0.62 -8.61
C HIS A 261 -33.95 0.52 -7.56
N SER A 262 -34.11 1.59 -6.78
CA SER A 262 -35.18 1.74 -5.79
C SER A 262 -35.99 3.03 -6.02
N PRO A 263 -37.17 3.18 -5.40
CA PRO A 263 -37.92 4.44 -5.43
C PRO A 263 -37.09 5.64 -4.94
N ASN A 264 -36.19 5.41 -3.99
CA ASN A 264 -35.32 6.42 -3.39
C ASN A 264 -33.95 6.51 -4.06
N SER A 265 -33.69 5.76 -5.14
CA SER A 265 -32.42 5.87 -5.86
C SER A 265 -32.20 7.29 -6.36
N PRO A 266 -30.96 7.81 -6.32
CA PRO A 266 -30.62 9.07 -6.98
C PRO A 266 -30.94 9.05 -8.48
N ARG A 267 -31.46 10.17 -8.99
CA ARG A 267 -31.93 10.33 -10.36
C ARG A 267 -31.35 11.56 -11.02
N ILE A 268 -31.02 11.44 -12.31
CA ILE A 268 -30.76 12.57 -13.21
C ILE A 268 -31.86 12.55 -14.26
N ASN A 269 -32.58 13.66 -14.46
CA ASN A 269 -33.71 13.74 -15.38
C ASN A 269 -34.75 12.61 -15.15
N ASN A 270 -35.08 12.36 -13.87
CA ASN A 270 -35.98 11.31 -13.41
C ASN A 270 -35.54 9.85 -13.70
N LYS A 271 -34.29 9.65 -14.15
CA LYS A 271 -33.73 8.36 -14.51
C LYS A 271 -32.67 7.90 -13.50
N THR A 272 -32.80 6.66 -13.03
CA THR A 272 -31.81 6.00 -12.16
C THR A 272 -30.55 5.59 -12.92
N MET A 273 -29.50 5.27 -12.17
CA MET A 273 -28.29 4.65 -12.74
C MET A 273 -28.64 3.33 -13.45
N ALA A 274 -29.45 2.46 -12.83
CA ALA A 274 -29.84 1.18 -13.42
C ALA A 274 -30.57 1.31 -14.75
N GLU A 275 -31.54 2.23 -14.85
CA GLU A 275 -32.23 2.50 -16.12
C GLU A 275 -31.28 3.05 -17.19
N SER A 276 -30.30 3.84 -16.77
CA SER A 276 -29.29 4.42 -17.66
C SER A 276 -28.33 3.36 -18.18
N VAL A 277 -27.84 2.50 -17.29
CA VAL A 277 -27.01 1.34 -17.64
C VAL A 277 -27.79 0.37 -18.52
N GLY A 278 -29.06 0.10 -18.24
CA GLY A 278 -29.88 -0.78 -19.07
C GLY A 278 -30.04 -0.24 -20.50
N ASP A 279 -30.31 1.06 -20.66
CA ASP A 279 -30.41 1.66 -21.99
C ASP A 279 -29.08 1.63 -22.75
N TRP A 280 -27.96 1.90 -22.07
CA TRP A 280 -26.64 1.79 -22.67
C TRP A 280 -26.28 0.35 -23.00
N TYR A 281 -26.51 -0.60 -22.08
CA TYR A 281 -26.14 -1.99 -22.24
C TYR A 281 -26.81 -2.63 -23.46
N PHE A 282 -28.12 -2.38 -23.62
CA PHE A 282 -28.90 -2.89 -24.76
C PHE A 282 -28.92 -1.95 -25.97
N ASN A 283 -28.06 -0.92 -26.01
CA ASN A 283 -27.99 0.07 -27.10
C ASN A 283 -29.35 0.72 -27.43
N ARG A 284 -30.22 0.93 -26.44
CA ARG A 284 -31.56 1.52 -26.63
C ARG A 284 -31.49 3.03 -26.73
N LYS A 285 -30.65 3.67 -25.91
CA LYS A 285 -30.45 5.12 -25.86
C LYS A 285 -29.04 5.43 -25.37
N GLU A 286 -28.54 6.61 -25.75
CA GLU A 286 -27.33 7.18 -25.17
C GLU A 286 -27.51 7.38 -23.66
N ALA A 287 -26.50 7.00 -22.88
CA ALA A 287 -26.50 7.16 -21.43
C ALA A 287 -25.37 8.11 -21.01
N LYS A 288 -25.41 9.37 -21.46
CA LYS A 288 -24.51 10.44 -20.99
C LYS A 288 -25.31 11.42 -20.12
N LEU A 289 -25.34 11.16 -18.83
CA LEU A 289 -26.08 11.95 -17.84
C LEU A 289 -25.09 12.54 -16.85
N ILE A 290 -24.92 13.85 -16.91
CA ILE A 290 -24.08 14.62 -16.00
C ILE A 290 -24.99 15.66 -15.35
N ASP A 291 -25.00 15.66 -14.03
CA ASP A 291 -25.89 16.50 -13.22
C ASP A 291 -25.37 17.95 -13.11
N CYS A 292 -26.10 18.82 -12.41
CA CYS A 292 -25.62 20.14 -11.99
C CYS A 292 -24.50 20.03 -10.93
N PRO A 293 -23.75 21.08 -10.57
CA PRO A 293 -22.77 21.01 -9.47
C PRO A 293 -23.39 20.72 -8.10
N TYR A 294 -22.74 19.87 -7.28
CA TYR A 294 -23.15 19.55 -5.90
C TYR A 294 -23.27 20.82 -5.02
N PRO A 295 -24.21 20.88 -4.05
CA PRO A 295 -25.28 19.93 -3.73
C PRO A 295 -26.62 20.33 -4.38
N CYS A 296 -26.85 19.94 -5.63
CA CYS A 296 -28.07 20.37 -6.33
C CYS A 296 -29.15 19.30 -6.49
N ASN A 297 -28.80 18.02 -6.35
CA ASN A 297 -29.72 16.94 -6.69
C ASN A 297 -30.59 16.58 -5.46
N PRO A 298 -31.92 16.82 -5.52
CA PRO A 298 -32.80 16.60 -4.38
C PRO A 298 -33.12 15.12 -4.14
N THR A 299 -32.69 14.22 -5.03
CA THR A 299 -32.93 12.78 -4.92
C THR A 299 -31.77 12.02 -4.28
N CYS A 300 -30.73 12.73 -3.83
CA CYS A 300 -29.66 12.13 -3.06
C CYS A 300 -30.18 11.70 -1.68
N ASN A 301 -29.99 10.43 -1.33
CA ASN A 301 -30.17 9.99 0.06
C ASN A 301 -28.91 10.36 0.83
N ASN A 302 -29.08 11.04 1.97
CA ASN A 302 -27.97 11.38 2.87
C ASN A 302 -27.60 10.23 3.82
N ASP A 303 -28.13 9.02 3.59
CA ASP A 303 -28.10 7.91 4.55
C ASP A 303 -26.85 7.01 4.42
N ASP A 304 -25.91 7.32 3.51
CA ASP A 304 -24.70 6.50 3.27
C ASP A 304 -23.46 7.00 4.07
N TYR A 305 -23.66 7.48 5.30
CA TYR A 305 -22.59 7.71 6.30
C TYR A 305 -22.89 7.05 7.64
#